data_AF-A0AAU1DZB7-F1
#
_entry.id   AF-A0AAU1DZB7-F1
#
_cell.length_a   1.000
_cell.length_b   1.000
_cell.length_c   1.000
_cell.angle_alpha   90.00
_cell.angle_beta   90.00
_cell.angle_gamma   90.00
#
_symmetry.space_group_name_H-M   'P 1'
#
loop_
_entity.id
_entity.type
_entity.pdbx_description
1 polymer ?
#
loop_
_entity_poly.entity_id
_entity_poly.type
_entity_poly.pdbx_seq_one_letter_code
_entity_poly.pdbx_strand_id
1 'polypeptide(L)' 'MLERSHGRTVPAWARPGARWGPFVYGPLLCISVGLLVLRITDGAGAASIVWSSLQVLLWVVLLAGNLAARRGNQET' A
#
# COMPACT_ATOMS: atom_id res chain seq x y z
N MET A 1 9.91 30.41 -30.86
CA MET A 1 9.03 29.24 -30.70
C MET A 1 9.78 28.26 -29.80
N LEU A 2 9.72 28.46 -28.48
CA LEU A 2 10.36 27.57 -27.51
C LEU A 2 9.24 26.85 -26.77
N GLU A 3 9.17 25.55 -26.99
CA GLU A 3 8.22 24.65 -26.37
C GLU A 3 8.31 24.77 -24.86
N ARG A 4 7.27 25.36 -24.24
CA ARG A 4 6.99 25.15 -22.83
C ARG A 4 6.65 23.68 -22.68
N SER A 5 7.64 22.85 -22.34
CA SER A 5 7.41 21.53 -21.78
C SER A 5 6.36 21.70 -20.68
N HIS A 6 5.14 21.24 -20.96
CA HIS A 6 4.11 21.02 -19.97
C HIS A 6 4.65 19.95 -19.04
N GLY A 7 5.46 20.39 -18.08
CA GLY A 7 5.80 19.62 -16.90
C GLY A 7 4.47 19.33 -16.23
N ARG A 8 3.90 18.17 -16.52
CA ARG A 8 2.72 17.64 -15.87
C ARG A 8 3.06 17.67 -14.39
N THR A 9 2.60 18.71 -13.69
CA THR A 9 2.78 18.90 -12.26
C THR A 9 2.03 17.77 -11.61
N VAL A 10 2.69 16.62 -11.47
CA VAL A 10 2.14 15.46 -10.78
C VAL A 10 1.94 15.96 -9.36
N PRO A 11 0.68 16.04 -8.91
CA PRO A 11 0.42 16.69 -7.64
C PRO A 11 1.11 15.91 -6.53
N ALA A 12 1.53 16.59 -5.47
CA ALA A 12 2.36 16.00 -4.42
C ALA A 12 1.73 14.76 -3.74
N TRP A 13 0.41 14.60 -3.82
CA TRP A 13 -0.33 13.43 -3.34
C TRP A 13 -0.24 12.20 -4.24
N ALA A 14 0.08 12.37 -5.53
CA ALA A 14 0.22 11.29 -6.51
C ALA A 14 1.69 10.85 -6.70
N ARG A 15 2.66 11.51 -6.04
CA ARG A 15 4.05 11.07 -6.05
C ARG A 15 4.20 9.75 -5.26
N PRO A 16 4.92 8.75 -5.78
CA PRO A 16 5.31 7.59 -5.00
C PRO A 16 6.07 8.05 -3.75
N GLY A 17 5.60 7.62 -2.58
CA GLY A 17 6.11 8.07 -1.27
C GLY A 17 5.29 9.15 -0.56
N ALA A 18 4.10 9.50 -1.09
CA ALA A 18 3.17 10.42 -0.43
C ALA A 18 2.95 10.06 1.06
N ARG A 19 2.95 11.09 1.93
CA ARG A 19 2.83 10.95 3.40
C ARG A 19 1.58 10.20 3.87
N TRP A 20 0.54 10.19 3.04
CA TRP A 20 -0.73 9.53 3.32
C TRP A 20 -0.70 8.01 3.10
N GLY A 21 0.18 7.50 2.23
CA GLY A 21 0.25 6.07 1.89
C GLY A 21 0.34 5.17 3.12
N PRO A 22 1.33 5.33 4.02
CA PRO A 22 1.45 4.50 5.21
C PRO A 22 0.29 4.67 6.19
N PHE A 23 -0.29 5.87 6.22
CA PHE A 23 -1.43 6.20 7.08
C PHE A 23 -2.72 5.51 6.64
N VAL A 24 -2.85 5.20 5.34
CA VAL A 24 -3.97 4.44 4.77
C VAL A 24 -3.68 2.95 4.80
N TYR A 25 -2.49 2.54 4.35
CA TYR A 25 -2.09 1.13 4.26
C TYR A 25 -1.96 0.47 5.63
N GLY A 26 -1.46 1.15 6.66
CA GLY A 26 -1.30 0.59 8.00
C GLY A 26 -2.62 0.11 8.63
N PRO A 27 -3.63 0.97 8.78
CA PRO A 27 -4.94 0.58 9.31
C PRO A 27 -5.62 -0.52 8.49
N LEU A 28 -5.58 -0.42 7.16
CA LEU A 28 -6.16 -1.43 6.26
C LEU A 28 -5.47 -2.79 6.40
N LEU A 29 -4.16 -2.81 6.60
CA LEU A 29 -3.39 -4.03 6.87
C LEU A 29 -3.80 -4.62 8.23
N CYS A 30 -3.90 -3.82 9.28
CA CYS A 30 -4.38 -4.27 10.60
C CYS A 30 -5.78 -4.88 10.54
N ILE A 31 -6.72 -4.23 9.84
CA ILE A 31 -8.08 -4.76 9.65
C ILE A 31 -8.04 -6.07 8.87
N SER A 32 -7.25 -6.13 7.79
CA SER A 32 -7.13 -7.33 6.95
C SER A 32 -6.53 -8.51 7.73
N VAL A 33 -5.55 -8.26 8.60
CA VAL A 33 -4.98 -9.28 9.50
C VAL A 33 -5.99 -9.72 10.54
N GLY A 34 -6.73 -8.77 11.16
CA GLY A 34 -7.79 -9.09 12.11
C GLY A 34 -8.87 -9.99 11.49
N LEU A 35 -9.30 -9.68 10.27
CA LEU A 35 -10.26 -10.51 9.52
C LEU A 35 -9.70 -11.88 9.16
N LEU A 36 -8.41 -11.97 8.82
CA LEU A 36 -7.74 -13.24 8.55
C LEU A 36 -7.71 -14.11 9.82
N VAL A 37 -7.34 -13.55 10.97
CA VAL A 37 -7.35 -14.25 12.25
C VAL A 37 -8.75 -14.72 12.60
N LEU A 38 -9.75 -13.84 12.44
CA LEU A 38 -11.15 -14.19 12.69
C LEU A 38 -11.60 -15.35 11.79
N ARG A 39 -11.25 -15.34 10.49
CA ARG A 39 -11.57 -16.45 9.57
C ARG A 39 -10.89 -17.76 9.96
N ILE A 40 -9.67 -17.70 10.49
CA ILE A 40 -8.96 -18.89 10.98
C ILE A 40 -9.67 -19.43 12.23
N THR A 41 -10.04 -18.57 13.19
CA THR A 41 -10.75 -18.99 14.40
C THR A 41 -12.15 -19.54 14.12
N ASP A 42 -12.81 -19.03 13.09
CA ASP A 42 -14.16 -19.45 12.67
C ASP A 42 -14.13 -20.72 11.81
N GLY A 43 -12.94 -21.28 11.54
CA GLY A 43 -12.78 -22.47 10.70
C GLY A 43 -13.23 -22.26 9.25
N ALA A 44 -13.15 -21.02 8.75
CA ALA A 44 -13.57 -20.69 7.39
C ALA A 44 -12.83 -21.53 6.35
N GLY A 45 -13.51 -21.89 5.26
CA GLY A 45 -12.95 -22.76 4.22
C GLY A 45 -11.59 -22.27 3.70
N ALA A 46 -10.69 -23.21 3.41
CA ALA A 46 -9.29 -22.93 3.06
C ALA A 46 -9.13 -21.87 1.95
N ALA A 47 -10.03 -21.85 0.95
CA ALA A 47 -10.03 -20.84 -0.12
C ALA A 47 -10.21 -19.40 0.41
N SER A 48 -11.03 -19.22 1.45
CA SER A 48 -11.32 -17.93 2.09
C SER A 48 -10.10 -17.40 2.86
N ILE A 49 -9.36 -18.31 3.51
CA ILE A 49 -8.11 -18.00 4.22
C ILE A 49 -7.01 -17.65 3.23
N VAL A 50 -6.86 -18.43 2.15
CA VAL A 50 -5.88 -18.16 1.08
C VAL A 50 -6.12 -16.79 0.45
N TRP A 51 -7.37 -16.46 0.11
CA TRP A 51 -7.70 -15.15 -0.45
C TRP A 51 -7.38 -13.99 0.51
N SER A 52 -7.75 -14.12 1.78
CA SER A 52 -7.41 -13.13 2.81
C SER A 52 -5.90 -12.99 3.01
N SER A 53 -5.15 -14.08 2.93
CA SER A 53 -3.68 -14.05 3.06
C SER A 53 -3.02 -13.32 1.88
N LEU A 54 -3.49 -13.54 0.65
CA LEU A 54 -3.04 -12.80 -0.54
C LEU A 54 -3.33 -11.31 -0.42
N GLN A 55 -4.51 -10.95 0.08
CA GLN A 55 -4.89 -9.55 0.31
C GLN A 55 -3.97 -8.87 1.34
N VAL A 56 -3.65 -9.55 2.45
CA VAL A 56 -2.67 -9.03 3.43
C VAL A 56 -1.29 -8.87 2.79
N LEU A 57 -0.84 -9.85 2.01
CA LEU A 57 0.46 -9.81 1.33
C LEU A 57 0.55 -8.61 0.37
N LEU A 58 -0.54 -8.33 -0.36
CA LEU A 58 -0.63 -7.17 -1.25
C LEU A 58 -0.44 -5.86 -0.48
N TRP A 59 -1.10 -5.70 0.67
CA TRP A 59 -0.94 -4.50 1.51
C TRP A 59 0.49 -4.36 2.04
N VAL A 60 1.13 -5.47 2.44
CA VAL A 60 2.54 -5.47 2.86
C VAL A 60 3.45 -4.98 1.73
N VAL A 61 3.27 -5.50 0.52
CA VAL A 61 4.07 -5.11 -0.65
C VAL A 61 3.86 -3.64 -1.01
N LEU A 62 2.62 -3.16 -1.00
CA LEU A 62 2.31 -1.75 -1.27
C LEU A 62 2.91 -0.83 -0.20
N LEU A 63 2.83 -1.21 1.07
CA LEU A 63 3.43 -0.47 2.18
C LEU A 63 4.96 -0.44 2.04
N ALA A 64 5.59 -1.59 1.75
CA ALA A 64 7.03 -1.72 1.59
C ALA A 64 7.54 -0.93 0.38
N GLY A 65 6.86 -0.99 -0.76
CA GLY A 65 7.18 -0.20 -1.96
C GLY A 65 7.04 1.30 -1.70
N ASN A 66 5.98 1.72 -1.00
CA ASN A 66 5.79 3.12 -0.63
C ASN A 66 6.85 3.58 0.39
N LEU A 67 7.30 2.73 1.31
CA LEU A 67 8.37 3.05 2.25
C LEU A 67 9.74 3.11 1.54
N ALA A 68 10.01 2.22 0.60
CA ALA A 68 11.24 2.23 -0.21
C ALA A 68 11.32 3.50 -1.08
N ALA A 69 10.22 3.88 -1.74
CA ALA A 69 10.12 5.12 -2.50
C ALA A 69 10.37 6.36 -1.61
N ARG A 70 9.97 6.32 -0.34
CA ARG A 70 10.25 7.40 0.62
C ARG A 70 11.72 7.50 0.98
N ARG A 71 12.40 6.37 1.18
CA ARG A 71 13.83 6.35 1.52
C ARG A 71 14.68 6.88 0.36
N GLY A 72 14.42 6.42 -0.86
CA GLY A 72 15.14 6.91 -2.04
C GLY A 72 14.92 8.40 -2.33
N ASN A 73 13.79 8.96 -1.90
CA ASN A 73 13.47 10.38 -2.09
C ASN A 73 13.97 11.28 -0.93
N GLN A 74 14.67 10.72 0.08
CA GLN A 74 15.40 11.47 1.11
C GLN A 74 16.90 11.60 0.80
N GLU A 75 17.41 10.87 -0.20
CA GLU A 75 18.84 10.86 -0.57
C GLU A 75 19.18 11.83 -1.74
N THR A 76 18.19 12.57 -2.25
CA THR A 76 18.33 13.65 -3.25
C THR A 76 17.84 14.97 -2.71
#